data_AF-A0A562U207-F1
#
_entry.id   AF-A0A562U207-F1
#
_cell.length_a   1.000
_cell.length_b   1.000
_cell.length_c   1.000
_cell.angle_alpha   90.00
_cell.angle_beta   90.00
_cell.angle_gamma   90.00
#
_symmetry.space_group_name_H-M   'P 1'
#
loop_
_entity.id
_entity.type
_entity.pdbx_description
1 polymer ?
#
loop_
_entity_poly.entity_id
_entity_poly.type
_entity_poly.pdbx_seq_one_letter_code
_entity_poly.pdbx_strand_id
1 'polypeptide(L)'
;MIWKSYTGSYLNYYQAVNYGFDNGKNSDNKTVSNPNIGYGTHTIKYANGKTREFFKIGMSANTTGISIYIIGIEDKTFLAETYGKKLGKASVTGYCIKFKKKKDIDITILAEAIQYGAKLTSEN
;
A
#
# COMPACT_ATOMS: atom_id res chain seq x y z
N MET A 1 -7.50 -37.89 -18.43
CA MET A 1 -6.66 -36.70 -18.68
C MET A 1 -5.97 -36.36 -17.36
N ILE A 2 -4.71 -36.77 -17.21
CA ILE A 2 -3.97 -36.74 -15.94
C ILE A 2 -3.14 -35.45 -15.94
N TRP A 3 -3.45 -34.51 -15.05
CA TRP A 3 -2.58 -33.36 -14.80
C TRP A 3 -1.43 -33.81 -13.88
N LYS A 4 -0.21 -33.86 -14.43
CA LYS A 4 1.01 -33.99 -13.63
C LYS A 4 1.34 -32.64 -13.02
N SER A 5 1.40 -32.61 -11.70
CA SER A 5 1.90 -31.52 -10.88
C SER A 5 3.40 -31.28 -11.12
N TYR A 6 3.75 -30.11 -11.66
CA TYR A 6 5.11 -29.57 -11.55
C TYR A 6 5.19 -28.73 -10.27
N THR A 7 5.47 -29.37 -9.14
CA THR A 7 5.88 -28.68 -7.91
C THR A 7 7.39 -28.48 -7.95
N GLY A 8 7.84 -27.48 -8.72
CA GLY A 8 9.21 -26.99 -8.67
C GLY A 8 9.32 -25.88 -7.62
N SER A 9 9.97 -26.19 -6.50
CA SER A 9 10.79 -25.36 -5.57
C SER A 9 10.65 -23.82 -5.41
N TYR A 10 9.61 -23.15 -5.89
CA TYR A 10 9.42 -21.69 -5.74
C TYR A 10 8.41 -21.29 -4.65
N LEU A 11 7.87 -22.25 -3.89
CA LEU A 11 6.76 -22.01 -2.95
C LEU A 11 7.15 -21.56 -1.54
N ASN A 12 8.44 -21.36 -1.24
CA ASN A 12 8.90 -21.00 0.10
C ASN A 12 9.15 -19.49 0.33
N TYR A 13 8.71 -18.60 -0.57
CA TYR A 13 8.90 -17.14 -0.44
C TYR A 13 7.61 -16.33 -0.56
N TYR A 14 6.47 -16.90 -0.19
CA TYR A 14 5.27 -16.12 0.08
C TYR A 14 4.98 -16.22 1.56
N GLN A 15 5.45 -15.24 2.34
CA GLN A 15 4.78 -14.93 3.61
C GLN A 15 3.28 -14.85 3.30
N ALA A 16 2.45 -15.44 4.16
CA ALA A 16 1.00 -15.41 4.00
C ALA A 16 0.55 -13.98 3.68
N VAL A 17 0.16 -13.74 2.42
CA VAL A 17 -0.20 -12.39 1.99
C VAL A 17 -1.56 -12.11 2.58
N ASN A 18 -1.58 -11.39 3.69
CA ASN A 18 -2.83 -10.90 4.28
C ASN A 18 -3.40 -9.84 3.32
N TYR A 19 -4.60 -10.05 2.81
CA TYR A 19 -5.34 -9.08 1.99
C TYR A 19 -6.51 -8.55 2.83
N GLY A 20 -6.71 -7.24 2.83
CA GLY A 20 -7.73 -6.59 3.66
C GLY A 20 -8.56 -5.59 2.87
N PHE A 21 -9.81 -5.41 3.28
CA PHE A 21 -10.72 -4.38 2.79
C PHE A 21 -11.23 -3.54 3.96
N ASP A 22 -11.05 -2.22 3.87
CA ASP A 22 -11.68 -1.25 4.77
C ASP A 22 -12.80 -0.55 4.00
N ASN A 23 -14.03 -0.66 4.49
CA ASN A 23 -15.20 -0.06 3.86
C ASN A 23 -15.35 1.45 4.14
N GLY A 24 -14.43 2.02 4.94
CA GLY A 24 -14.37 3.44 5.26
C GLY A 24 -15.42 3.92 6.26
N LYS A 25 -16.08 3.00 6.98
CA LYS A 25 -17.13 3.33 7.94
C LYS A 25 -16.69 3.12 9.39
N ASN A 26 -17.13 3.99 10.28
CA ASN A 26 -16.94 3.81 11.73
C ASN A 26 -18.03 2.91 12.35
N SER A 27 -17.98 2.72 13.68
CA SER A 27 -18.96 1.93 14.45
C SER A 27 -20.40 2.43 14.32
N ASP A 28 -20.58 3.73 14.04
CA ASP A 28 -21.88 4.37 13.86
C ASP A 28 -22.37 4.29 12.39
N ASN A 29 -21.70 3.47 11.56
CA ASN A 29 -21.97 3.32 10.12
C ASN A 29 -21.78 4.62 9.31
N LYS A 30 -21.08 5.61 9.87
CA LYS A 30 -20.74 6.88 9.21
C LYS A 30 -19.51 6.71 8.34
N THR A 31 -19.56 7.21 7.10
CA THR A 31 -18.40 7.29 6.21
C THR A 31 -17.38 8.29 6.74
N VAL A 32 -16.18 7.82 7.05
CA VAL A 32 -15.07 8.63 7.59
C VAL A 32 -13.83 8.59 6.71
N SER A 33 -13.76 7.64 5.77
CA SER A 33 -12.70 7.52 4.77
C SER A 33 -13.23 6.87 3.49
N ASN A 34 -12.43 6.94 2.41
CA ASN A 34 -12.76 6.20 1.20
C ASN A 34 -12.52 4.69 1.42
N PRO A 35 -13.36 3.83 0.84
CA PRO A 35 -13.08 2.40 0.80
C PRO A 35 -11.70 2.13 0.21
N ASN A 36 -11.00 1.17 0.78
CA ASN A 36 -9.66 0.82 0.35
C ASN A 36 -9.44 -0.69 0.46
N ILE A 37 -8.56 -1.18 -0.40
CA ILE A 37 -8.10 -2.56 -0.41
C ILE A 37 -6.58 -2.55 -0.30
N GLY A 38 -6.02 -3.50 0.41
CA GLY A 38 -4.58 -3.56 0.57
C GLY A 38 -4.07 -4.96 0.89
N TYR A 39 -2.75 -5.07 0.97
CA TYR A 39 -2.05 -6.29 1.28
C TYR A 39 -0.82 -6.07 2.17
N GLY A 40 -0.36 -7.15 2.79
CA GLY A 40 0.67 -7.15 3.83
C GLY A 40 0.12 -6.59 5.14
N THR A 41 0.90 -6.68 6.22
CA THR A 41 0.47 -6.23 7.56
C THR A 41 1.44 -5.19 8.10
N HIS A 42 0.90 -4.16 8.75
CA HIS A 42 1.63 -3.18 9.53
C HIS A 42 0.83 -2.75 10.75
N THR A 43 1.49 -2.67 11.91
CA THR A 43 0.88 -2.20 13.16
C THR A 43 1.10 -0.71 13.32
N ILE A 44 0.05 0.08 13.11
CA ILE A 44 0.08 1.52 13.34
C ILE A 44 0.07 1.76 14.86
N LYS A 45 1.08 2.46 15.38
CA LYS A 45 1.14 2.96 16.76
C LYS A 45 0.64 4.41 16.80
N TYR A 46 -0.42 4.67 17.55
CA TYR A 46 -0.98 6.01 17.73
C TYR A 46 -0.35 6.73 18.92
N ALA A 47 -0.43 8.06 18.93
CA ALA A 47 0.13 8.90 20.01
C ALA A 47 -0.47 8.61 21.40
N ASN A 48 -1.68 8.04 21.45
CA ASN A 48 -2.34 7.63 22.69
C ASN A 48 -1.98 6.19 23.15
N GLY A 49 -0.96 5.58 22.55
CA GLY A 49 -0.51 4.22 22.87
C GLY A 49 -1.37 3.10 22.28
N LYS A 50 -2.53 3.40 21.68
CA LYS A 50 -3.34 2.40 20.98
C LYS A 50 -2.62 1.93 19.72
N THR A 51 -2.91 0.70 19.32
CA THR A 51 -2.42 0.12 18.07
C THR A 51 -3.59 -0.29 17.17
N ARG A 52 -3.35 -0.30 15.87
CA ARG A 52 -4.27 -0.85 14.87
C ARG A 52 -3.47 -1.65 13.85
N GLU A 53 -3.90 -2.88 13.61
CA GLU A 53 -3.43 -3.63 12.45
C GLU A 53 -4.04 -3.04 11.18
N PHE A 54 -3.20 -2.75 10.20
CA PHE A 54 -3.59 -2.22 8.91
C PHE A 54 -2.72 -2.81 7.81
N PHE A 55 -3.14 -2.70 6.55
CA PHE A 55 -2.29 -3.20 5.47
C PHE A 55 -1.05 -2.33 5.25
N LYS A 56 0.03 -2.96 4.81
CA LYS A 56 1.30 -2.28 4.49
C LYS A 56 1.17 -1.47 3.19
N ILE A 57 0.56 -2.07 2.17
CA ILE A 57 0.31 -1.44 0.88
C ILE A 57 -1.20 -1.38 0.65
N GLY A 58 -1.71 -0.19 0.31
CA GLY A 58 -3.14 0.02 0.07
C GLY A 58 -3.45 0.77 -1.21
N MET A 59 -4.67 0.65 -1.68
CA MET A 59 -5.20 1.38 -2.81
C MET A 59 -6.64 1.82 -2.54
N SER A 60 -6.93 3.07 -2.89
CA SER A 60 -8.27 3.63 -2.82
C SER A 60 -8.58 4.46 -4.06
N ALA A 61 -9.73 4.19 -4.68
CA ALA A 61 -10.32 5.09 -5.65
C ALA A 61 -11.02 6.23 -4.91
N ASN A 62 -10.85 7.46 -5.40
CA ASN A 62 -11.50 8.65 -4.86
C ASN A 62 -12.03 9.52 -5.99
N THR A 63 -12.82 10.55 -5.64
CA THR A 63 -13.47 11.45 -6.61
C THR A 63 -12.48 12.19 -7.51
N THR A 64 -11.21 12.24 -7.16
CA THR A 64 -10.16 12.95 -7.90
C THR A 64 -9.12 12.04 -8.56
N GLY A 65 -9.27 10.70 -8.45
CA GLY A 65 -8.34 9.74 -9.02
C GLY A 65 -8.07 8.53 -8.11
N ILE A 66 -6.82 8.04 -8.10
CA ILE A 66 -6.39 6.85 -7.35
C ILE A 66 -5.29 7.24 -6.38
N SER A 67 -5.40 6.74 -5.15
CA SER A 67 -4.38 6.86 -4.11
C SER A 67 -3.78 5.49 -3.82
N ILE A 68 -2.45 5.42 -3.82
CA ILE A 68 -1.66 4.27 -3.38
C ILE A 68 -1.03 4.64 -2.04
N TYR A 69 -1.24 3.80 -1.04
CA TYR A 69 -0.71 3.97 0.31
C TYR A 69 0.45 3.02 0.53
N ILE A 70 1.55 3.53 1.07
CA ILE A 70 2.74 2.78 1.46
C ILE A 70 3.02 3.12 2.92
N ILE A 71 2.59 2.23 3.81
CA ILE A 71 2.56 2.47 5.26
C ILE A 71 3.86 1.99 5.92
N GLY A 72 4.32 2.70 6.95
CA GLY A 72 5.47 2.30 7.75
C GLY A 72 6.82 2.65 7.12
N ILE A 73 6.87 3.72 6.32
CA ILE A 73 8.10 4.45 6.04
C ILE A 73 8.28 5.47 7.16
N GLU A 74 9.40 5.41 7.88
CA GLU A 74 9.68 6.33 8.99
C GLU A 74 9.95 7.76 8.50
N ASP A 75 10.84 7.86 7.51
CA ASP A 75 11.11 9.12 6.84
C ASP A 75 9.97 9.50 5.87
N LYS A 76 9.18 10.48 6.30
CA LYS A 76 8.02 10.98 5.54
C LYS A 76 8.41 11.81 4.31
N THR A 77 9.69 12.13 4.07
CA THR A 77 10.12 12.81 2.85
C THR A 77 10.61 11.84 1.78
N PHE A 78 11.03 10.63 2.18
CA PHE A 78 11.62 9.60 1.31
C PHE A 78 10.88 9.40 -0.03
N LEU A 79 9.54 9.23 0.00
CA LEU A 79 8.77 9.00 -1.23
C LEU A 79 8.85 10.19 -2.19
N ALA A 80 8.74 11.40 -1.65
CA ALA A 80 8.76 12.63 -2.45
C ALA A 80 10.17 12.88 -3.01
N GLU A 81 11.20 12.68 -2.20
CA GLU A 81 12.60 12.91 -2.60
C GLU A 81 13.09 11.85 -3.60
N THR A 82 12.75 10.57 -3.38
CA THR A 82 13.25 9.44 -4.19
C THR A 82 12.46 9.26 -5.48
N TYR A 83 11.13 9.38 -5.41
CA TYR A 83 10.23 9.05 -6.52
C TYR A 83 9.45 10.24 -7.05
N GLY A 84 9.35 11.36 -6.34
CA GLY A 84 8.46 12.47 -6.71
C GLY A 84 8.66 12.99 -8.13
N LYS A 85 9.91 13.26 -8.52
CA LYS A 85 10.24 13.68 -9.90
C LYS A 85 9.94 12.58 -10.93
N LYS A 86 10.20 11.31 -10.59
CA LYS A 86 10.01 10.15 -11.47
C LYS A 86 8.53 9.82 -11.68
N LEU A 87 7.68 10.07 -10.66
CA LEU A 87 6.24 9.86 -10.69
C LEU A 87 5.47 10.98 -11.42
N GLY A 88 6.18 12.00 -11.93
CA GLY A 88 5.63 13.02 -12.80
C GLY A 88 4.53 13.85 -12.15
N LYS A 89 3.28 13.65 -12.59
CA LYS A 89 2.12 14.44 -12.14
C LYS A 89 1.48 13.94 -10.85
N ALA A 90 2.07 12.92 -10.22
CA ALA A 90 1.58 12.43 -8.94
C ALA A 90 1.76 13.49 -7.84
N SER A 91 0.78 13.57 -6.95
CA SER A 91 0.99 14.23 -5.66
C SER A 91 1.53 13.19 -4.68
N VAL A 92 2.66 13.48 -4.07
CA VAL A 92 3.36 12.57 -3.16
C VAL A 92 3.42 13.18 -1.77
N THR A 93 2.96 12.43 -0.77
CA THR A 93 3.13 12.72 0.65
C THR A 93 3.91 11.58 1.30
N GLY A 94 4.18 11.66 2.61
CA GLY A 94 5.02 10.65 3.28
C GLY A 94 4.52 9.21 3.29
N TYR A 95 3.26 8.97 2.93
CA TYR A 95 2.73 7.61 2.83
C TYR A 95 1.77 7.41 1.65
N CYS A 96 1.53 8.44 0.84
CA CYS A 96 0.51 8.40 -0.22
C CYS A 96 1.06 8.94 -1.54
N ILE A 97 0.85 8.18 -2.60
CA ILE A 97 1.07 8.58 -3.98
C ILE A 97 -0.30 8.67 -4.64
N LYS A 98 -0.66 9.87 -5.12
CA LYS A 98 -1.96 10.15 -5.70
C LYS A 98 -1.85 10.54 -7.17
N PHE A 99 -2.56 9.83 -8.02
CA PHE A 99 -2.66 10.11 -9.45
C PHE A 99 -4.06 10.62 -9.79
N LYS A 100 -4.14 11.69 -10.60
CA LYS A 100 -5.44 12.24 -11.06
C LYS A 100 -5.99 11.52 -12.28
N LYS A 101 -5.13 10.97 -13.13
CA LYS A 101 -5.52 10.30 -14.38
C LYS A 101 -4.73 9.01 -14.53
N LYS A 102 -5.39 7.95 -15.02
CA LYS A 102 -4.76 6.65 -15.31
C LYS A 102 -3.52 6.79 -16.21
N LYS A 103 -3.58 7.68 -17.20
CA LYS A 103 -2.47 7.91 -18.14
C LYS A 103 -1.23 8.57 -17.53
N ASP A 104 -1.36 9.14 -16.33
CA ASP A 104 -0.24 9.77 -15.63
C ASP A 104 0.52 8.76 -14.75
N ILE A 105 0.11 7.48 -14.73
CA ILE A 105 0.74 6.42 -13.94
C ILE A 105 1.87 5.79 -14.77
N ASP A 106 3.10 6.00 -14.34
CA ASP A 106 4.22 5.15 -14.72
C ASP A 106 4.22 3.90 -13.84
N ILE A 107 3.85 2.75 -14.42
CA ILE A 107 3.72 1.49 -13.67
C ILE A 107 5.07 0.97 -13.18
N THR A 108 6.15 1.25 -13.90
CA THR A 108 7.49 0.78 -13.55
C THR A 108 7.97 1.50 -12.30
N ILE A 109 7.89 2.84 -12.29
CA ILE A 109 8.28 3.64 -11.13
C ILE A 109 7.36 3.40 -9.94
N LEU A 110 6.06 3.23 -10.17
CA LEU A 110 5.13 2.90 -9.10
C LEU A 110 5.44 1.52 -8.48
N ALA A 111 5.77 0.52 -9.31
CA ALA A 111 6.16 -0.80 -8.83
C ALA A 111 7.44 -0.76 -7.99
N GLU A 112 8.45 0.03 -8.39
CA GLU A 112 9.67 0.24 -7.59
C GLU A 112 9.35 0.80 -6.19
N ALA A 113 8.52 1.85 -6.11
CA ALA A 113 8.13 2.46 -4.85
C ALA A 113 7.36 1.47 -3.94
N ILE A 114 6.43 0.71 -4.52
CA ILE A 114 5.66 -0.32 -3.80
C ILE A 114 6.59 -1.44 -3.30
N GLN A 115 7.50 -1.93 -4.14
CA GLN A 115 8.43 -2.99 -3.76
C GLN A 115 9.38 -2.55 -2.65
N TYR A 116 9.84 -1.30 -2.68
CA TYR A 116 10.61 -0.74 -1.58
C TYR A 116 9.80 -0.76 -0.28
N GLY A 117 8.59 -0.21 -0.30
CA GLY A 117 7.71 -0.17 0.87
C GLY A 117 7.34 -1.54 1.43
N ALA A 118 7.14 -2.52 0.56
CA ALA A 118 6.82 -3.89 0.95
C ALA A 118 8.00 -4.63 1.60
N LYS A 119 9.25 -4.26 1.25
CA LYS A 119 10.47 -4.84 1.83
C LYS A 119 10.87 -4.22 3.17
N LEU A 120 10.29 -3.08 3.54
CA LEU A 120 10.54 -2.47 4.84
C LEU A 120 10.01 -3.36 5.96
N THR A 121 10.92 -4.06 6.62
CA THR A 121 10.66 -4.75 7.89
C THR A 121 10.47 -3.70 8.97
N SER A 122 9.33 -3.77 9.67
CA SER A 122 9.22 -3.08 10.95
C SER A 122 10.12 -3.82 11.93
N GLU A 123 11.21 -3.20 12.38
CA GLU A 123 11.92 -3.69 13.55
C GLU A 123 10.92 -3.69 14.71
N ASN A 124 10.70 -4.87 15.29
CA ASN A 124 9.80 -5.07 16.42
C ASN A 124 10.49 -4.67 17.72
#